data_AF-A0A2J8SQR8-F1
#
_entry.id   AF-A0A2J8SQR8-F1
#
_cell.length_a   1.000
_cell.length_b   1.000
_cell.length_c   1.000
_cell.angle_alpha   90.00
_cell.angle_beta   90.00
_cell.angle_gamma   90.00
#
_symmetry.space_group_name_H-M   'P 1'
#
loop_
_entity.id
_entity.type
_entity.pdbx_description
1 polymer ?
#
loop_
_entity_poly.entity_id
_entity_poly.type
_entity_poly.pdbx_seq_one_letter_code
_entity_poly.pdbx_strand_id
1 'polypeptide(L)'
;MGRRSTSSTKSGKFMNPTDQARKEARKRELKKNKKQRMMVRAAVLKMKDPKQIIRDMEKLDEMEFNPVQQPQLNEKVLKDKRKKLRETFERILRLYEKENPDIYKELRKLEVEYEQKRAQLSQYFDAVKPSEVMMMMFLAPVKMMAILRTWIKISMMTVLMTVTPTNQMEKVMGMNLCTVMMVRETTMKKRSQV
;
A
#
# COMPACT_ATOMS: atom_id res chain seq x y z
N MET A 1 -5.20 44.62 -8.61
CA MET A 1 -6.15 45.20 -7.64
C MET A 1 -5.56 46.47 -7.04
N GLY A 2 -6.21 47.62 -7.23
CA GLY A 2 -5.69 48.94 -6.83
C GLY A 2 -5.58 49.14 -5.32
N ARG A 3 -4.54 49.87 -4.90
CA ARG A 3 -4.24 50.20 -3.50
C ARG A 3 -5.10 51.40 -3.09
N ARG A 4 -6.22 51.16 -2.39
CA ARG A 4 -7.07 52.25 -1.86
C ARG A 4 -6.33 53.07 -0.79
N SER A 5 -6.57 54.39 -0.79
CA SER A 5 -6.04 55.29 0.25
C SER A 5 -6.55 54.89 1.63
N THR A 6 -5.72 55.04 2.65
CA THR A 6 -6.05 54.59 4.01
C THR A 6 -7.02 55.53 4.74
N SER A 7 -7.12 56.78 4.28
CA SER A 7 -7.87 57.88 4.89
C SER A 7 -9.33 58.02 4.42
N SER A 8 -9.74 57.36 3.34
CA SER A 8 -11.11 57.44 2.81
C SER A 8 -11.91 56.15 3.03
N THR A 9 -13.23 56.31 3.06
CA THR A 9 -14.20 55.20 3.15
C THR A 9 -14.33 54.47 1.81
N LYS A 10 -15.06 53.35 1.78
CA LYS A 10 -15.31 52.57 0.54
C LYS A 10 -15.99 53.42 -0.56
N SER A 11 -16.73 54.46 -0.18
CA SER A 11 -17.40 55.43 -1.06
C SER A 11 -16.55 56.66 -1.39
N GLY A 12 -15.30 56.75 -0.92
CA GLY A 12 -14.43 57.91 -1.15
C GLY A 12 -14.62 59.08 -0.18
N LYS A 13 -15.63 59.05 0.70
CA LYS A 13 -15.84 60.08 1.73
C LYS A 13 -14.74 60.04 2.80
N PHE A 14 -14.41 61.21 3.37
CA PHE A 14 -13.46 61.32 4.48
C PHE A 14 -13.89 60.43 5.66
N MET A 15 -12.94 59.70 6.22
CA MET A 15 -13.18 58.78 7.33
C MET A 15 -13.11 59.53 8.66
N ASN A 16 -14.01 59.22 9.61
CA ASN A 16 -14.00 59.80 10.96
C ASN A 16 -12.61 59.64 11.61
N PRO A 17 -12.03 60.69 12.21
CA PRO A 17 -10.74 60.62 12.92
C PRO A 17 -10.62 59.47 13.93
N THR A 18 -11.70 59.14 14.65
CA THR A 18 -11.72 58.02 15.60
C THR A 18 -11.60 56.67 14.90
N ASP A 19 -12.29 56.49 13.78
CA ASP A 19 -12.22 55.26 13.00
C ASP A 19 -10.88 55.12 12.26
N GLN A 20 -10.26 56.24 11.87
CA GLN A 20 -8.88 56.23 11.36
C GLN A 20 -7.91 55.71 12.43
N ALA A 21 -7.98 56.22 13.67
CA ALA A 21 -7.14 55.77 14.78
C ALA A 21 -7.32 54.27 15.08
N ARG A 22 -8.57 53.77 15.09
CA ARG A 22 -8.86 52.32 15.26
C ARG A 22 -8.28 51.49 14.11
N LYS A 23 -8.44 51.95 12.87
CA LYS A 23 -7.94 51.26 11.66
C LYS A 23 -6.42 51.21 11.66
N GLU A 24 -5.75 52.27 12.10
CA GLU A 24 -4.30 52.30 12.28
C GLU A 24 -3.82 51.35 13.37
N ALA A 25 -4.48 51.35 14.54
CA ALA A 25 -4.18 50.41 15.62
C ALA A 25 -4.29 48.96 15.15
N ARG A 26 -5.40 48.59 14.48
CA ARG A 26 -5.62 47.27 13.88
C ARG A 26 -4.54 46.92 12.84
N LYS A 27 -4.11 47.90 12.02
CA LYS A 27 -3.03 47.68 11.04
C LYS A 27 -1.68 47.41 11.71
N ARG A 28 -1.38 48.09 12.82
CA ARG A 28 -0.16 47.83 13.62
C ARG A 28 -0.22 46.45 14.26
N GLU A 29 -1.36 46.07 14.81
CA GLU A 29 -1.60 44.74 15.38
C GLU A 29 -1.47 43.63 14.33
N LEU A 30 -2.10 43.78 13.16
CA LEU A 30 -1.99 42.83 12.05
C LEU A 30 -0.54 42.66 11.57
N LYS A 31 0.28 43.73 11.59
CA LYS A 31 1.71 43.65 11.29
C LYS A 31 2.46 42.83 12.36
N LYS A 32 2.17 43.02 13.65
CA LYS A 32 2.74 42.22 14.74
C LYS A 32 2.37 40.74 14.59
N ASN A 33 1.09 40.44 14.36
CA ASN A 33 0.60 39.08 14.12
C ASN A 33 1.24 38.44 12.89
N LYS A 34 1.45 39.20 11.80
CA LYS A 34 2.17 38.70 10.61
C LYS A 34 3.62 38.36 10.94
N LYS A 35 4.33 39.21 11.69
CA LYS A 35 5.71 38.94 12.13
C LYS A 35 5.77 37.70 13.03
N GLN A 36 4.87 37.58 14.00
CA GLN A 36 4.78 36.41 14.88
C GLN A 36 4.53 35.13 14.08
N ARG A 37 3.59 35.13 13.13
CA ARG A 37 3.36 33.99 12.23
C ARG A 37 4.62 33.61 11.45
N MET A 38 5.39 34.57 10.96
CA MET A 38 6.64 34.29 10.26
C MET A 38 7.70 33.70 11.19
N MET A 39 7.84 34.22 12.40
CA MET A 39 8.75 33.67 13.42
C MET A 39 8.37 32.24 13.81
N VAL A 40 7.08 32.00 14.09
CA VAL A 40 6.56 30.66 14.39
C VAL A 40 6.80 29.70 13.23
N ARG A 41 6.55 30.13 11.97
CA ARG A 41 6.82 29.31 10.78
C ARG A 41 8.30 28.94 10.63
N ALA A 42 9.22 29.86 10.95
CA ALA A 42 10.64 29.59 10.92
C ALA A 42 11.05 28.63 12.05
N ALA A 43 10.57 28.84 13.27
CA ALA A 43 10.84 27.97 14.41
C ALA A 43 10.34 26.53 14.19
N VAL A 44 9.10 26.36 13.73
CA VAL A 44 8.54 25.04 13.38
C VAL A 44 9.36 24.34 12.31
N LEU A 45 9.95 25.08 11.37
CA LEU A 45 10.80 24.50 10.33
C LEU A 45 12.15 24.03 10.89
N LYS A 46 12.74 24.76 11.85
CA LYS A 46 13.99 24.37 12.53
C LYS A 46 13.84 23.14 13.43
N MET A 47 12.64 22.93 14.00
CA MET A 47 12.36 21.77 14.86
C MET A 47 12.22 20.46 14.08
N LYS A 48 12.10 20.50 12.75
CA LYS A 48 11.99 19.29 11.93
C LYS A 48 13.37 18.67 11.74
N ASP A 49 13.46 17.35 11.94
CA ASP A 49 14.66 16.59 11.59
C ASP A 49 14.68 16.32 10.06
N PRO A 50 15.67 16.84 9.32
CA PRO A 50 15.79 16.58 7.89
C PRO A 50 16.01 15.10 7.56
N LYS A 51 16.68 14.32 8.43
CA LYS A 51 16.89 12.88 8.21
C LYS A 51 15.58 12.11 8.30
N GLN A 52 14.68 12.52 9.21
CA GLN A 52 13.34 11.95 9.29
C GLN A 52 12.54 12.17 8.00
N ILE A 53 12.65 13.35 7.37
CA ILE A 53 11.95 13.64 6.11
C ILE A 53 12.42 12.72 4.98
N ILE A 54 13.74 12.45 4.89
CA ILE A 54 14.27 11.47 3.93
C ILE A 54 13.67 10.08 4.19
N ARG A 55 13.68 9.61 5.44
CA ARG A 55 13.09 8.30 5.80
C ARG A 55 11.61 8.20 5.45
N ASP A 56 10.84 9.27 5.65
CA ASP A 56 9.43 9.29 5.29
C ASP A 56 9.22 9.27 3.76
N MET A 57 10.14 9.86 2.99
CA MET A 57 10.14 9.74 1.52
C MET A 57 10.51 8.32 1.05
N GLU A 58 11.54 7.71 1.65
CA GLU A 58 11.96 6.34 1.36
C GLU A 58 10.82 5.35 1.60
N LYS A 59 10.08 5.48 2.72
CA LYS A 59 8.89 4.65 2.99
C LYS A 59 7.80 4.79 1.92
N LEU A 60 7.58 6.00 1.38
CA LEU A 60 6.61 6.21 0.30
C LEU A 60 7.08 5.56 -1.02
N ASP A 61 8.39 5.58 -1.27
CA ASP A 61 8.98 4.91 -2.44
C ASP A 61 8.91 3.38 -2.31
N GLU A 62 9.22 2.81 -1.15
CA GLU A 62 9.05 1.38 -0.87
C GLU A 62 7.61 0.90 -1.07
N MET A 63 6.63 1.73 -0.68
CA MET A 63 5.21 1.44 -0.92
C MET A 63 4.82 1.53 -2.40
N GLU A 64 5.41 2.44 -3.18
CA GLU A 64 5.11 2.60 -4.62
C GLU A 64 5.76 1.49 -5.46
N PHE A 65 7.00 1.13 -5.14
CA PHE A 65 7.82 0.18 -5.87
C PHE A 65 7.77 -1.25 -5.29
N ASN A 66 6.73 -1.60 -4.55
CA ASN A 66 6.56 -2.97 -4.05
C ASN A 66 6.06 -3.88 -5.19
N PRO A 67 6.85 -4.89 -5.63
CA PRO A 67 6.42 -5.80 -6.70
C PRO A 67 5.32 -6.76 -6.24
N VAL A 68 5.34 -7.15 -4.96
CA VAL A 68 4.47 -8.20 -4.41
C VAL A 68 3.06 -7.69 -4.08
N GLN A 69 2.95 -6.47 -3.58
CA GLN A 69 1.67 -5.89 -3.17
C GLN A 69 1.38 -4.60 -3.93
N GLN A 70 0.17 -4.52 -4.50
CA GLN A 70 -0.31 -3.26 -5.07
C GLN A 70 -0.38 -2.18 -3.98
N PRO A 71 0.05 -0.94 -4.27
CA PRO A 71 0.02 0.14 -3.31
C PRO A 71 -1.40 0.35 -2.77
N GLN A 72 -1.56 0.40 -1.45
CA GLN A 72 -2.86 0.66 -0.82
C GLN A 72 -3.41 2.07 -1.11
N LEU A 73 -2.53 2.99 -1.50
CA LEU A 73 -2.87 4.38 -1.79
C LEU A 73 -2.81 4.66 -3.29
N ASN A 74 -3.73 5.52 -3.76
CA ASN A 74 -3.73 6.01 -5.13
C ASN A 74 -2.39 6.69 -5.49
N GLU A 75 -1.84 6.40 -6.67
CA GLU A 75 -0.58 6.92 -7.20
C GLU A 75 -0.49 8.45 -7.11
N LYS A 76 -1.60 9.14 -7.40
CA LYS A 76 -1.67 10.61 -7.30
C LYS A 76 -1.40 11.10 -5.86
N VAL A 77 -1.94 10.39 -4.86
CA VAL A 77 -1.78 10.75 -3.45
C VAL A 77 -0.33 10.52 -2.99
N LEU A 78 0.31 9.45 -3.46
CA LEU A 78 1.72 9.17 -3.17
C LEU A 78 2.63 10.26 -3.75
N LYS A 79 2.41 10.63 -5.02
CA LYS A 79 3.12 11.73 -5.70
C LYS A 79 2.94 13.07 -4.96
N ASP A 80 1.70 13.40 -4.58
CA ASP A 80 1.38 14.64 -3.84
C ASP A 80 2.04 14.67 -2.45
N LYS A 81 2.06 13.54 -1.72
CA LYS A 81 2.74 13.43 -0.41
C LYS A 81 4.26 13.57 -0.56
N ARG A 82 4.88 12.89 -1.53
CA ARG A 82 6.31 13.00 -1.83
C ARG A 82 6.70 14.43 -2.17
N LYS A 83 5.90 15.10 -3.02
CA LYS A 83 6.12 16.51 -3.39
C LYS A 83 6.15 17.42 -2.17
N LYS A 84 5.21 17.27 -1.24
CA LYS A 84 5.17 18.07 0.01
C LYS A 84 6.38 17.82 0.92
N LEU A 85 6.87 16.59 0.99
CA LEU A 85 8.08 16.26 1.75
C LEU A 85 9.32 16.90 1.11
N ARG A 86 9.47 16.80 -0.23
CA ARG A 86 10.55 17.45 -0.97
C ARG A 86 10.54 18.98 -0.79
N GLU A 87 9.39 19.62 -0.92
CA GLU A 87 9.25 21.07 -0.68
C GLU A 87 9.62 21.46 0.76
N THR A 88 9.32 20.60 1.74
CA THR A 88 9.72 20.82 3.14
C THR A 88 11.23 20.70 3.31
N PHE A 89 11.85 19.69 2.70
CA PHE A 89 13.29 19.47 2.73
C PHE A 89 14.06 20.62 2.06
N GLU A 90 13.62 21.08 0.89
CA GLU A 90 14.23 22.22 0.17
C GLU A 90 14.20 23.51 1.01
N ARG A 91 13.10 23.75 1.73
CA ARG A 91 13.01 24.89 2.66
C ARG A 91 13.99 24.76 3.83
N ILE A 92 14.29 23.55 4.28
CA ILE A 92 15.31 23.29 5.31
C ILE A 92 16.72 23.49 4.75
N LEU A 93 16.99 23.02 3.51
CA LEU A 93 18.25 23.27 2.83
C LEU A 93 18.56 24.77 2.74
N ARG A 94 17.60 25.60 2.31
CA ARG A 94 17.76 27.07 2.24
C ARG A 94 17.98 27.74 3.61
N LEU A 95 17.52 27.11 4.71
CA LEU A 95 17.82 27.59 6.06
C LEU A 95 19.28 27.30 6.41
N TYR A 96 19.72 26.05 6.23
CA TYR A 96 21.10 25.65 6.57
C TYR A 96 22.15 26.23 5.64
N GLU A 97 21.82 26.53 4.38
CA GLU A 97 22.70 27.27 3.47
C GLU A 97 23.16 28.61 4.07
N LYS A 98 22.29 29.26 4.86
CA LYS A 98 22.59 30.53 5.53
C LYS A 98 23.15 30.36 6.93
N GLU A 99 22.69 29.35 7.67
CA GLU A 99 23.06 29.18 9.08
C GLU A 99 24.33 28.37 9.27
N ASN A 100 24.50 27.25 8.55
CA ASN A 100 25.64 26.33 8.70
C ASN A 100 25.97 25.62 7.36
N PRO A 101 27.01 26.05 6.63
CA PRO A 101 27.33 25.51 5.32
C PRO A 101 27.78 24.03 5.35
N ASP A 102 28.33 23.55 6.46
CA ASP A 102 28.77 22.16 6.56
C ASP A 102 27.60 21.19 6.70
N ILE A 103 26.60 21.53 7.52
CA ILE A 103 25.34 20.78 7.60
C ILE A 103 24.64 20.78 6.24
N TYR A 104 24.64 21.91 5.53
CA TYR A 104 24.08 21.99 4.18
C TYR A 104 24.73 20.97 3.23
N LYS A 105 26.07 20.84 3.24
CA LYS A 105 26.77 19.84 2.42
C LYS A 105 26.35 18.42 2.78
N GLU A 106 26.22 18.09 4.06
CA GLU A 106 25.73 16.77 4.50
C GLU A 106 24.31 16.49 4.01
N LEU A 107 23.41 17.47 4.14
CA LEU A 107 22.03 17.33 3.68
C LEU A 107 21.94 17.17 2.15
N ARG A 108 22.81 17.85 1.40
CA ARG A 108 22.91 17.65 -0.05
C ARG A 108 23.42 16.27 -0.43
N LYS A 109 24.37 15.71 0.33
CA LYS A 109 24.80 14.31 0.13
C LYS A 109 23.64 13.34 0.35
N LEU A 110 22.90 13.51 1.45
CA LEU A 110 21.71 12.68 1.75
C LEU A 110 20.64 12.76 0.66
N GLU A 111 20.41 13.95 0.09
CA GLU A 111 19.49 14.12 -1.03
C GLU A 111 19.92 13.31 -2.26
N VAL A 112 21.21 13.38 -2.62
CA VAL A 112 21.76 12.62 -3.75
C VAL A 112 21.68 11.11 -3.49
N GLU A 113 22.03 10.65 -2.29
CA GLU A 113 21.94 9.24 -1.92
C GLU A 113 20.49 8.73 -2.02
N TYR A 114 19.52 9.52 -1.54
CA TYR A 114 18.10 9.20 -1.67
C TYR A 114 17.66 9.09 -3.14
N GLU A 115 18.08 10.02 -4.00
CA GLU A 115 17.75 9.97 -5.43
C GLU A 115 18.36 8.75 -6.13
N GLN A 116 19.59 8.38 -5.77
CA GLN A 116 20.23 7.16 -6.25
C GLN A 116 19.47 5.90 -5.83
N LYS A 117 19.11 5.78 -4.54
CA LYS A 117 18.31 4.65 -4.05
C LYS A 117 16.96 4.55 -4.77
N ARG A 118 16.30 5.68 -4.98
CA ARG A 118 15.01 5.71 -5.68
C ARG A 118 15.14 5.29 -7.15
N ALA A 119 16.21 5.71 -7.82
CA ALA A 119 16.50 5.28 -9.18
C ALA A 119 16.72 3.76 -9.25
N GLN A 120 17.48 3.20 -8.31
CA GLN A 120 17.70 1.75 -8.20
C GLN A 120 16.38 0.99 -7.95
N LEU A 121 15.54 1.47 -7.03
CA LEU A 121 14.23 0.87 -6.75
C LEU A 121 13.32 0.90 -7.98
N SER A 122 13.26 2.02 -8.70
CA SER A 122 12.49 2.14 -9.94
C SER A 122 12.97 1.16 -11.00
N GLN A 123 14.28 1.08 -11.22
CA GLN A 123 14.87 0.16 -12.19
C GLN A 123 14.59 -1.30 -11.84
N TYR A 124 14.71 -1.67 -10.56
CA TYR A 124 14.40 -3.02 -10.09
C TYR A 124 12.92 -3.35 -10.30
N PHE A 125 12.02 -2.44 -9.95
CA PHE A 125 10.59 -2.61 -10.14
C PHE A 125 10.22 -2.77 -11.61
N ASP A 126 10.78 -1.95 -12.49
CA ASP A 126 10.55 -2.04 -13.94
C ASP A 126 11.12 -3.33 -14.55
N ALA A 127 12.17 -3.91 -13.97
CA ALA A 127 12.73 -5.20 -14.38
C ALA A 127 11.92 -6.41 -13.89
N VAL A 128 11.33 -6.33 -12.70
CA VAL A 128 10.57 -7.44 -12.08
C VAL A 128 9.11 -7.47 -12.55
N LYS A 129 8.48 -6.30 -12.73
CA LYS A 129 7.09 -6.16 -13.20
C LYS A 129 6.75 -7.03 -14.43
N PRO A 130 7.55 -7.06 -15.51
CA PRO A 130 7.26 -7.86 -16.70
C PRO A 130 7.26 -9.36 -16.39
N SER A 131 8.16 -9.83 -15.51
CA SER A 131 8.34 -11.24 -15.20
C SER A 131 7.21 -11.82 -14.34
N GLU A 132 6.70 -11.07 -13.36
CA GLU A 132 5.57 -11.50 -12.53
C GLU A 132 4.25 -11.44 -13.30
N VAL A 133 4.05 -10.41 -14.12
CA VAL A 133 2.87 -10.32 -15.01
C VAL A 133 2.89 -11.45 -16.03
N MET A 134 4.05 -11.76 -16.64
CA MET A 134 4.20 -12.93 -17.48
C MET A 134 3.89 -14.22 -16.71
N MET A 135 4.51 -14.45 -15.54
CA MET A 135 4.30 -15.67 -14.76
C MET A 135 2.82 -15.85 -14.40
N MET A 136 2.13 -14.79 -14.01
CA MET A 136 0.69 -14.81 -13.71
C MET A 136 -0.16 -15.05 -14.97
N MET A 137 0.17 -14.43 -16.11
CA MET A 137 -0.47 -14.69 -17.40
C MET A 137 -0.30 -16.14 -17.86
N PHE A 138 0.82 -16.79 -17.57
CA PHE A 138 1.03 -18.19 -17.90
C PHE A 138 0.38 -19.14 -16.87
N LEU A 139 0.35 -18.81 -15.57
CA LEU A 139 -0.23 -19.68 -14.54
C LEU A 139 -1.76 -19.70 -14.53
N ALA A 140 -2.42 -18.57 -14.81
CA ALA A 140 -3.87 -18.46 -14.80
C ALA A 140 -4.58 -19.44 -15.78
N PRO A 141 -4.19 -19.52 -17.07
CA PRO A 141 -4.78 -20.49 -17.99
C PRO A 141 -4.43 -21.94 -17.60
N VAL A 142 -3.24 -22.22 -17.06
CA VAL A 142 -2.88 -23.59 -16.65
C VAL A 142 -3.73 -24.06 -15.46
N LYS A 143 -3.98 -23.18 -14.48
CA LYS A 143 -4.89 -23.46 -13.34
C LYS A 143 -6.34 -23.64 -13.81
N MET A 144 -6.82 -22.77 -14.70
CA MET A 144 -8.15 -22.90 -15.30
C MET A 144 -8.32 -24.21 -16.07
N MET A 145 -7.30 -24.62 -16.83
CA MET A 145 -7.31 -25.89 -17.58
C MET A 145 -7.26 -27.11 -16.65
N ALA A 146 -6.56 -27.04 -15.53
CA ALA A 146 -6.58 -28.10 -14.52
C ALA A 146 -7.96 -28.26 -13.89
N ILE A 147 -8.61 -27.15 -13.53
CA ILE A 147 -9.98 -27.14 -13.01
C ILE A 147 -10.95 -27.70 -14.05
N LEU A 148 -10.89 -27.24 -15.30
CA LEU A 148 -11.75 -27.74 -16.38
C LEU A 148 -11.58 -29.25 -16.60
N ARG A 149 -10.34 -29.76 -16.59
CA ARG A 149 -10.04 -31.19 -16.70
C ARG A 149 -10.61 -32.00 -15.54
N THR A 150 -10.58 -31.48 -14.32
CA THR A 150 -11.17 -32.17 -13.16
C THR A 150 -12.71 -32.22 -13.25
N TRP A 151 -13.35 -31.14 -13.68
CA TRP A 151 -14.80 -31.10 -13.90
C TRP A 151 -15.25 -32.04 -15.02
N ILE A 152 -14.51 -32.11 -16.12
CA ILE A 152 -14.78 -33.07 -17.21
C ILE A 152 -14.65 -34.51 -16.72
N LYS A 153 -13.61 -34.83 -15.95
CA LYS A 153 -13.42 -36.18 -15.38
C LYS A 153 -14.53 -36.57 -14.40
N ILE A 154 -14.92 -35.67 -13.50
CA ILE A 154 -16.01 -35.90 -12.54
C ILE A 154 -17.32 -36.12 -13.30
N SER A 155 -17.61 -35.30 -14.31
CA SER A 155 -18.80 -35.42 -15.16
C SER A 155 -18.85 -36.76 -15.92
N MET A 156 -17.74 -37.18 -16.55
CA MET A 156 -17.69 -38.48 -17.23
C MET A 156 -17.86 -39.66 -16.27
N MET A 157 -17.30 -39.57 -15.05
CA MET A 157 -17.41 -40.64 -14.06
C MET A 157 -18.84 -40.76 -13.51
N THR A 158 -19.56 -39.65 -13.35
CA THR A 158 -21.00 -39.69 -13.01
C THR A 158 -21.85 -40.34 -14.11
N VAL A 159 -21.55 -40.07 -15.38
CA VAL A 159 -22.27 -40.70 -16.51
C VAL A 159 -22.00 -42.21 -16.55
N LEU A 160 -20.76 -42.65 -16.36
CA LEU A 160 -20.39 -44.08 -16.39
C LEU A 160 -21.07 -44.89 -15.27
N MET A 161 -21.23 -44.31 -14.08
CA MET A 161 -21.86 -44.96 -12.93
C MET A 161 -23.39 -45.07 -13.07
N THR A 162 -24.03 -44.22 -13.87
CA THR A 162 -25.48 -44.31 -14.14
C THR A 162 -25.84 -45.33 -15.22
N VAL A 163 -24.87 -45.77 -16.04
CA VAL A 163 -25.11 -46.74 -17.15
C VAL A 163 -24.79 -48.18 -16.71
N THR A 164 -24.30 -48.40 -15.49
CA THR A 164 -24.00 -49.75 -14.94
C THR A 164 -24.59 -49.93 -13.55
N PRO A 165 -25.91 -50.15 -13.43
CA PRO A 165 -26.33 -51.44 -12.89
C PRO A 165 -27.72 -51.90 -13.40
N THR A 166 -27.77 -52.71 -14.45
CA THR A 166 -29.00 -53.49 -14.76
C THR A 166 -28.74 -54.97 -15.03
N ASN A 167 -27.55 -55.51 -14.72
CA ASN A 167 -27.24 -56.90 -15.09
C ASN A 167 -26.83 -57.85 -13.94
N GLN A 168 -27.05 -57.52 -12.66
CA GLN A 168 -26.67 -58.43 -11.56
C GLN A 168 -27.57 -58.37 -10.29
N MET A 169 -28.85 -58.05 -10.41
CA MET A 169 -29.77 -58.04 -9.24
C MET A 169 -30.71 -59.27 -9.16
N GLU A 170 -30.33 -60.42 -9.72
CA GLU A 170 -31.19 -61.62 -9.71
C GLU A 170 -30.60 -62.87 -9.01
N LYS A 171 -29.47 -62.75 -8.29
CA LYS A 171 -28.76 -63.94 -7.76
C LYS A 171 -28.44 -63.97 -6.27
N VAL A 172 -29.09 -63.17 -5.43
CA VAL A 172 -28.83 -63.20 -3.98
C VAL A 172 -30.12 -63.25 -3.16
N MET A 173 -30.94 -64.27 -3.40
CA MET A 173 -32.02 -64.69 -2.50
C MET A 173 -32.02 -66.22 -2.45
N GLY A 174 -31.13 -66.82 -1.64
CA GLY A 174 -31.11 -68.27 -1.47
C GLY A 174 -29.81 -68.84 -0.92
N MET A 175 -29.35 -68.38 0.24
CA MET A 175 -28.33 -69.12 1.00
C MET A 175 -28.76 -69.25 2.46
N ASN A 176 -29.13 -70.48 2.82
CA ASN A 176 -29.70 -70.91 4.09
C ASN A 176 -28.67 -70.87 5.22
N LEU A 177 -29.15 -70.56 6.43
CA LEU A 177 -28.43 -70.35 7.70
C LEU A 177 -27.58 -71.54 8.23
N CYS A 178 -27.39 -72.63 7.49
CA CYS A 178 -26.83 -73.88 8.01
C CYS A 178 -25.28 -73.95 7.99
N THR A 179 -24.58 -73.00 7.34
CA THR A 179 -23.12 -73.11 7.13
C THR A 179 -22.28 -72.27 8.11
N VAL A 180 -22.91 -71.45 8.98
CA VAL A 180 -22.18 -70.50 9.86
C VAL A 180 -21.70 -71.14 11.18
N MET A 181 -22.18 -72.34 11.54
CA MET A 181 -21.81 -72.96 12.82
C MET A 181 -20.60 -73.91 12.79
N MET A 182 -20.11 -74.34 11.63
CA MET A 182 -18.98 -75.30 11.56
C MET A 182 -17.59 -74.65 11.44
N VAL A 183 -17.50 -73.32 11.37
CA VAL A 183 -16.21 -72.59 11.24
C VAL A 183 -15.66 -72.12 12.59
N ARG A 184 -16.40 -72.29 13.69
CA ARG A 184 -15.99 -71.86 15.04
C ARG A 184 -15.36 -72.95 15.93
N GLU A 185 -15.28 -74.20 15.48
CA GLU A 185 -14.70 -75.31 16.28
C GLU A 185 -13.32 -75.81 15.83
N THR A 186 -12.79 -75.37 14.69
CA THR A 186 -11.46 -75.83 14.22
C THR A 186 -10.29 -74.89 14.58
N THR A 187 -10.54 -73.78 15.28
CA THR A 187 -9.48 -72.83 15.70
C THR A 187 -9.02 -73.01 17.16
N MET A 188 -9.54 -74.00 17.88
CA MET A 188 -9.19 -74.30 19.29
C MET A 188 -8.33 -75.57 19.47
N LYS A 189 -7.67 -76.06 18.41
CA LYS A 189 -6.73 -77.21 18.47
C LYS A 189 -5.38 -76.97 17.76
N LYS A 190 -5.03 -75.70 17.53
CA LYS A 190 -3.68 -75.22 17.15
C LYS A 190 -3.13 -74.26 18.21
N ARG A 191 -3.32 -74.59 19.49
CA ARG A 191 -2.24 -74.46 20.48
C ARG A 191 -1.39 -75.72 20.36
N SER A 192 -0.10 -75.61 20.60
CA SER A 192 0.81 -76.73 20.91
C SER A 192 1.35 -77.53 19.71
N GLN A 193 2.30 -76.94 18.96
CA GLN A 193 3.60 -77.54 18.63
C GLN A 193 4.33 -76.67 17.59
N VAL A 194 5.57 -76.31 17.93
CA VAL A 194 6.63 -75.62 17.16
C VAL A 194 6.51 -74.10 17.05
#